data_AF-A0A9X5X8X9-F1
#
_entry.id   AF-A0A9X5X8X9-F1
#
_cell.length_a   1.000
_cell.length_b   1.000
_cell.length_c   1.000
_cell.angle_alpha   90.00
_cell.angle_beta   90.00
_cell.angle_gamma   90.00
#
_symmetry.space_group_name_H-M   'P 1'
#
loop_
_entity.id
_entity.type
_entity.pdbx_description
1 polymer ?
#
loop_
_entity_poly.entity_id
_entity_poly.type
_entity_poly.pdbx_seq_one_letter_code
_entity_poly.pdbx_strand_id
1 'polypeptide(L)'
;MRIGELASRVGVSVRALRYYEEQDLLASARSPSGQRQYPDSAVDRVQLIQQLYSAGLSSRAIVELLPCVETGDVTPALLDRLSAERDR
;
A
#
# COMPACT_ATOMS: atom_id res chain seq x y z
N MET A 1 6.80 -1.17 -14.53
CA MET A 1 5.48 -1.70 -14.96
C MET A 1 4.47 -0.58 -15.16
N ARG A 2 3.49 -0.75 -16.06
CA ARG A 2 2.34 0.18 -16.21
C ARG A 2 1.21 -0.13 -15.21
N ILE A 3 0.29 0.82 -14.99
CA ILE A 3 -0.83 0.62 -14.03
C ILE A 3 -1.72 -0.59 -14.38
N GLY A 4 -2.00 -0.84 -15.67
CA GLY A 4 -2.80 -1.98 -16.10
C GLY A 4 -2.08 -3.32 -15.92
N GLU A 5 -0.76 -3.31 -16.08
CA GLU A 5 0.09 -4.49 -15.84
C GLU A 5 0.13 -4.81 -14.34
N LEU A 6 0.33 -3.81 -13.48
CA LEU A 6 0.27 -3.97 -12.03
C LEU A 6 -1.11 -4.51 -11.60
N ALA A 7 -2.19 -3.90 -12.11
CA ALA A 7 -3.57 -4.31 -11.85
C ALA A 7 -3.78 -5.80 -12.16
N SER A 8 -3.31 -6.25 -13.32
CA SER A 8 -3.39 -7.66 -13.72
C SER A 8 -2.56 -8.59 -12.83
N ARG A 9 -1.35 -8.17 -12.42
CA ARG A 9 -0.46 -9.02 -11.59
C ARG A 9 -1.00 -9.23 -10.17
N VAL A 10 -1.64 -8.22 -9.59
CA VAL A 10 -2.13 -8.26 -8.19
C VAL A 10 -3.64 -8.50 -8.08
N GLY A 11 -4.33 -8.68 -9.21
CA GLY A 11 -5.75 -9.01 -9.24
C GLY A 11 -6.67 -7.88 -8.74
N VAL A 12 -6.28 -6.62 -8.91
CA VAL A 12 -7.11 -5.46 -8.53
C VAL A 12 -7.46 -4.60 -9.73
N SER A 13 -8.49 -3.78 -9.58
CA SER A 13 -8.83 -2.80 -10.61
C SER A 13 -7.82 -1.66 -10.68
N VAL A 14 -7.65 -1.08 -11.87
CA VAL A 14 -6.90 0.18 -12.05
C VAL A 14 -7.46 1.30 -11.17
N ARG A 15 -8.78 1.31 -10.93
CA ARG A 15 -9.44 2.24 -10.01
C ARG A 15 -8.93 2.08 -8.57
N ALA A 16 -8.76 0.84 -8.10
CA ALA A 16 -8.22 0.58 -6.77
C ALA A 16 -6.76 1.06 -6.65
N LEU A 17 -5.93 0.84 -7.66
CA LEU A 17 -4.55 1.35 -7.66
C LEU A 17 -4.49 2.88 -7.62
N ARG A 18 -5.38 3.55 -8.36
CA ARG A 18 -5.48 5.03 -8.31
C ARG A 18 -5.94 5.51 -6.94
N TYR A 19 -6.91 4.82 -6.34
CA TYR A 19 -7.31 5.10 -4.98
C TYR A 19 -6.15 4.92 -3.99
N TYR A 20 -5.33 3.87 -4.13
CA TYR A 20 -4.13 3.71 -3.31
C TYR A 20 -3.11 4.84 -3.51
N GLU A 21 -2.92 5.34 -4.74
CA GLU A 21 -2.11 6.55 -4.97
C GLU A 21 -2.70 7.79 -4.28
N GLU A 22 -4.02 7.98 -4.36
CA GLU A 22 -4.72 9.11 -3.74
C GLU A 22 -4.68 9.07 -2.20
N GLN A 23 -4.45 7.90 -1.60
CA GLN A 23 -4.31 7.72 -0.16
C GLN A 23 -2.85 7.63 0.30
N ASP A 24 -1.87 7.97 -0.56
CA ASP A 24 -0.43 7.82 -0.27
C ASP A 24 0.02 6.38 0.07
N LEU A 25 -0.82 5.40 -0.27
CA LEU A 25 -0.53 3.99 -0.07
C LEU A 25 0.34 3.42 -1.18
N LEU A 26 0.34 4.00 -2.38
CA LEU A 26 1.13 3.51 -3.51
C LEU A 26 1.79 4.68 -4.23
N ALA A 27 3.10 4.60 -4.45
CA ALA A 27 3.84 5.60 -5.22
C ALA A 27 4.04 5.15 -6.66
N SER A 28 3.97 6.09 -7.61
CA SER A 28 4.40 5.89 -8.99
C SER A 28 5.53 6.84 -9.35
N ALA A 29 6.45 6.36 -10.18
CA ALA A 29 7.43 7.19 -10.86
C ALA A 29 6.86 7.67 -12.20
N ARG A 30 7.39 8.78 -12.73
CA ARG A 30 7.08 9.24 -14.09
C ARG A 30 8.22 8.86 -15.03
N SER A 31 7.88 8.23 -16.15
CA SER A 31 8.82 8.02 -17.24
C SER A 31 9.22 9.37 -17.88
N PRO A 32 10.31 9.42 -18.67
CA PRO A 32 10.65 10.61 -19.47
C PRO A 32 9.52 11.06 -20.42
N SER A 33 8.65 10.13 -20.82
CA SER A 33 7.44 10.40 -21.63
C SER A 33 6.20 10.78 -20.81
N GLY A 34 6.31 10.95 -19.49
CA GLY A 34 5.22 11.37 -18.59
C GLY A 34 4.27 10.26 -18.12
N GLN A 35 4.51 9.01 -18.54
CA GLN A 35 3.68 7.86 -18.15
C GLN A 35 3.98 7.43 -16.71
N ARG A 36 2.95 7.00 -15.97
CA ARG A 36 3.15 6.38 -14.65
C ARG A 36 3.82 5.02 -14.81
N GLN A 37 4.86 4.80 -14.02
CA GLN A 37 5.58 3.55 -13.90
C GLN A 37 5.68 3.14 -12.43
N TYR A 38 5.47 1.86 -12.20
CA TYR A 38 5.58 1.23 -10.88
C TYR A 38 6.80 0.31 -10.88
N PRO A 39 7.60 0.31 -9.80
CA PRO A 39 8.64 -0.68 -9.61
C PRO A 39 8.04 -2.09 -9.41
N ASP A 40 8.85 -3.13 -9.54
CA ASP A 40 8.39 -4.51 -9.28
C ASP A 40 7.96 -4.71 -7.82
N SER A 41 8.59 -3.99 -6.88
CA SER A 41 8.21 -3.98 -5.46
C SER A 41 6.79 -3.45 -5.20
N ALA A 42 6.18 -2.77 -6.16
CA ALA A 42 4.78 -2.37 -6.06
C ALA A 42 3.82 -3.57 -5.99
N VAL A 43 4.22 -4.73 -6.50
CA VAL A 43 3.43 -5.97 -6.38
C VAL A 43 3.27 -6.35 -4.91
N ASP A 44 4.39 -6.50 -4.19
CA ASP A 44 4.41 -6.90 -2.78
C ASP A 44 3.72 -5.85 -1.91
N ARG A 45 3.94 -4.56 -2.19
CA ARG A 45 3.27 -3.47 -1.48
C ARG A 45 1.76 -3.51 -1.65
N VAL A 46 1.24 -3.75 -2.86
CA VAL A 46 -0.22 -3.83 -3.09
C VAL A 46 -0.81 -5.07 -2.41
N GLN A 47 -0.12 -6.20 -2.43
CA GLN A 47 -0.56 -7.40 -1.72
C GLN A 47 -0.64 -7.17 -0.20
N LEU A 48 0.35 -6.49 0.37
CA LEU A 48 0.33 -6.11 1.79
C LEU A 48 -0.85 -5.18 2.11
N ILE A 49 -1.09 -4.17 1.27
CA ILE A 49 -2.25 -3.27 1.40
C ILE A 49 -3.56 -4.08 1.41
N GLN A 50 -3.72 -5.04 0.50
CA GLN A 50 -4.92 -5.90 0.45
C GLN A 50 -5.09 -6.72 1.73
N GLN A 51 -4.02 -7.27 2.28
CA GLN A 51 -4.04 -8.03 3.54
C GLN A 51 -4.43 -7.16 4.74
N LEU A 52 -3.93 -5.92 4.79
CA LEU A 52 -4.27 -5.01 5.88
C LEU A 52 -5.73 -4.53 5.77
N TYR A 53 -6.23 -4.29 4.56
CA TYR A 53 -7.65 -4.02 4.36
C TYR A 53 -8.54 -5.22 4.74
N SER A 54 -8.14 -6.45 4.41
CA SER A 54 -8.92 -7.64 4.79
C SER A 54 -8.90 -7.89 6.30
N ALA A 55 -7.87 -7.42 7.01
CA ALA A 55 -7.80 -7.38 8.46
C ALA A 55 -8.64 -6.25 9.10
N GLY A 56 -9.36 -5.45 8.29
CA GLY A 56 -10.28 -4.41 8.76
C GLY A 56 -9.64 -3.04 8.98
N LEU A 57 -8.37 -2.85 8.61
CA LEU A 57 -7.71 -1.57 8.80
C LEU A 57 -8.20 -0.51 7.81
N SER A 58 -8.33 0.71 8.32
CA SER A 58 -8.62 1.89 7.49
C SER A 58 -7.41 2.30 6.66
N SER A 59 -7.63 3.00 5.53
CA SER A 59 -6.54 3.54 4.70
C SER A 59 -5.53 4.34 5.53
N ARG A 60 -6.03 5.17 6.45
CA ARG A 60 -5.22 5.96 7.38
C ARG A 60 -4.30 5.09 8.24
N ALA A 61 -4.86 4.06 8.87
CA ALA A 61 -4.06 3.14 9.68
C ALA A 61 -2.99 2.45 8.82
N ILE A 62 -3.35 2.03 7.61
CA ILE A 62 -2.40 1.38 6.68
C ILE A 62 -1.24 2.31 6.31
N VAL A 63 -1.50 3.60 6.00
CA VAL A 63 -0.43 4.58 5.72
C VAL A 63 0.54 4.71 6.90
N GLU A 64 0.01 4.77 8.13
CA GLU A 64 0.82 4.89 9.34
C GLU A 64 1.66 3.62 9.60
N LEU A 65 1.17 2.44 9.20
CA LEU A 65 1.82 1.15 9.47
C LEU A 65 2.82 0.71 8.38
N LEU A 66 2.55 1.02 7.11
CA LEU A 66 3.33 0.53 5.97
C LEU A 66 4.85 0.75 6.09
N PRO A 67 5.34 1.94 6.49
CA PRO A 67 6.77 2.18 6.61
C PRO A 67 7.46 1.20 7.56
N CYS A 68 6.82 0.84 8.67
CA CYS A 68 7.38 -0.09 9.66
C CYS A 68 7.43 -1.53 9.15
N VAL A 69 6.45 -1.94 8.34
CA VAL A 69 6.45 -3.27 7.73
C VAL A 69 7.53 -3.36 6.65
N GLU A 70 7.78 -2.27 5.92
CA GLU A 70 8.80 -2.22 4.87
C GLU A 70 10.23 -2.11 5.40
N THR A 71 10.47 -1.40 6.51
CA THR A 71 11.80 -1.34 7.14
C THR A 71 12.08 -2.52 8.07
N GLY A 72 11.03 -3.25 8.50
CA GLY A 72 11.13 -4.28 9.54
C GLY A 72 11.30 -3.69 10.95
N ASP A 73 11.29 -2.36 11.07
CA ASP A 73 11.41 -1.66 12.34
C ASP A 73 10.04 -1.53 13.00
N VAL A 74 9.73 -2.48 13.88
CA VAL A 74 8.57 -2.38 14.77
C VAL A 74 8.91 -1.44 15.91
N THR A 75 8.36 -0.22 15.88
CA THR A 75 8.51 0.72 16.99
C THR A 75 7.47 0.44 18.08
N PRO A 76 7.75 0.72 19.37
CA PRO A 76 6.76 0.57 20.45
C PRO A 76 5.46 1.36 20.20
N ALA A 77 5.56 2.57 19.63
CA ALA A 77 4.41 3.39 19.26
C ALA A 77 3.49 2.70 18.22
N LEU A 78 4.07 1.87 17.34
CA LEU A 78 3.33 1.07 16.37
C LEU A 78 2.53 -0.05 17.05
N LEU A 79 3.16 -0.74 18.01
CA LEU A 79 2.52 -1.81 18.77
C LEU A 79 1.35 -1.29 19.61
N ASP A 80 1.52 -0.12 20.23
CA ASP A 80 0.46 0.55 20.98
C ASP A 80 -0.73 0.89 20.07
N ARG A 81 -0.46 1.34 18.85
CA ARG A 81 -1.49 1.68 17.87
C ARG A 81 -2.21 0.45 17.31
N LEU A 82 -1.47 -0.61 16.96
CA LEU A 82 -2.06 -1.87 16.52
C LEU A 82 -2.95 -2.48 17.61
N SER A 83 -2.54 -2.36 18.87
CA SER A 83 -3.36 -2.76 20.02
C SER A 83 -4.63 -1.91 20.11
N ALA A 84 -4.53 -0.59 19.91
CA ALA A 84 -5.69 0.31 19.91
C ALA A 84 -6.69 0.06 18.75
N GLU A 85 -6.22 -0.38 17.59
CA GLU A 85 -7.10 -0.77 16.47
C GLU A 85 -7.76 -2.15 16.69
N ARG A 86 -7.07 -3.09 17.36
CA ARG A 86 -7.63 -4.41 17.70
C ARG A 86 -8.73 -4.34 18.75
N ASP A 87 -8.62 -3.41 19.70
CA ASP A 87 -9.52 -3.30 20.84
C ASP A 87 -10.77 -2.43 20.55
N ARG A 88 -10.97 -2.03 19.29
CA ARG A 88 -12.13 -1.28 18.78
C ARG A 88 -13.15 -2.22 18.11
#